data_AF-A0A942ZDG8-F1
#
_entry.id   AF-A0A942ZDG8-F1
#
_cell.length_a   1.000
_cell.length_b   1.000
_cell.length_c   1.000
_cell.angle_alpha   90.00
_cell.angle_beta   90.00
_cell.angle_gamma   90.00
#
_symmetry.space_group_name_H-M   'P 1'
#
loop_
_entity.id
_entity.type
_entity.pdbx_description
1 polymer ?
#
loop_
_entity_poly.entity_id
_entity_poly.type
_entity_poly.pdbx_seq_one_letter_code
_entity_poly.pdbx_strand_id
1 'polypeptide(L)'
;MKRRLLIGKSKDLLYSILLWYKFRKFHQLQRKNPPRKVIYTCITGGYDCLVLNMYLNPEYKYVCFTDDETYLKRRIVGPWHIEPLRYDRLDNTRNNRYHKMHPHELFSDYEESLFIDANIQLRGNCLFAAADAMHGRDVFLAIPPHRRCRCLYDELEECIRSHKDNAEVLEKHRIFLEEEGYPRQMGLTENNVIYRKHKDPRCIKVMEDWWYMVENYSRRDQLSLFYVLWKNGEQMTYLLDFPIKSDKANFRLFHHN
;
A
#
# COMPACT_ATOMS: atom_id res chain seq x y z
N MET A 1 -24.67 10.20 4.77
CA MET A 1 -24.45 9.34 3.58
C MET A 1 -23.73 10.15 2.48
N LYS A 2 -22.41 10.32 2.59
CA LYS A 2 -21.62 11.14 1.64
C LYS A 2 -21.47 10.37 0.33
N ARG A 3 -21.77 11.02 -0.80
CA ARG A 3 -21.62 10.50 -2.17
C ARG A 3 -20.16 10.04 -2.39
N ARG A 4 -19.87 8.76 -2.18
CA ARG A 4 -18.66 8.13 -2.72
C ARG A 4 -18.83 8.09 -4.23
N LEU A 5 -17.83 8.56 -4.96
CA LEU A 5 -17.69 8.34 -6.40
C LEU A 5 -17.40 6.86 -6.64
N LEU A 6 -18.42 6.04 -6.38
CA LEU A 6 -18.53 4.68 -6.88
C LEU A 6 -18.83 4.84 -8.37
N ILE A 7 -17.91 4.42 -9.25
CA ILE A 7 -18.32 4.19 -10.63
C ILE A 7 -19.30 3.01 -10.62
N GLY A 8 -20.56 3.41 -10.76
CA GLY A 8 -21.77 2.62 -10.54
C GLY A 8 -22.96 3.47 -10.07
N LYS A 9 -22.72 4.63 -9.42
CA LYS A 9 -23.80 5.51 -8.90
C LYS A 9 -23.52 7.03 -9.02
N SER A 10 -22.62 7.46 -9.91
CA SER A 10 -22.51 8.87 -10.32
C SER A 10 -23.56 9.16 -11.39
N LYS A 11 -24.53 10.04 -11.10
CA LYS A 11 -25.59 10.45 -12.05
C LYS A 11 -25.12 11.47 -13.11
N ASP A 12 -23.84 11.81 -13.13
CA ASP A 12 -23.28 12.75 -14.10
C ASP A 12 -22.73 11.99 -15.32
N LEU A 13 -23.49 12.06 -16.42
CA LEU A 13 -23.19 11.42 -17.69
C LEU A 13 -21.90 11.98 -18.32
N LEU A 14 -21.69 13.30 -18.25
CA LEU A 14 -20.52 13.96 -18.83
C LEU A 14 -19.24 13.54 -18.11
N TYR A 15 -19.29 13.50 -16.78
CA TYR A 15 -18.16 13.03 -15.97
C TYR A 15 -17.80 11.57 -16.29
N SER A 16 -18.81 10.73 -16.53
CA SER A 16 -18.62 9.33 -16.89
C SER A 16 -17.98 9.16 -18.27
N ILE A 17 -18.37 10.00 -19.24
CA ILE A 17 -17.79 10.01 -20.60
C ILE A 17 -16.32 10.47 -20.57
N LEU A 18 -16.00 11.52 -19.82
CA LEU A 18 -14.63 12.04 -19.71
C LEU A 18 -13.68 11.00 -19.11
N LEU A 19 -14.10 10.32 -18.04
CA LEU A 19 -13.32 9.22 -17.45
C LEU A 19 -13.17 8.04 -18.40
N TRP A 20 -14.22 7.69 -19.15
CA TRP A 20 -14.15 6.64 -20.15
C TRP A 20 -13.11 6.95 -21.23
N TYR A 21 -13.11 8.15 -21.81
CA TYR A 21 -12.12 8.55 -22.81
C TYR A 21 -10.70 8.52 -22.24
N LYS A 22 -10.53 9.03 -21.02
CA LYS A 22 -9.25 9.01 -20.31
C LYS A 22 -8.72 7.58 -20.12
N PHE A 23 -9.54 6.67 -19.62
CA PHE A 23 -9.12 5.27 -19.41
C PHE A 23 -8.86 4.55 -20.74
N ARG A 24 -9.65 4.83 -21.78
CA ARG A 24 -9.41 4.29 -23.12
C ARG A 24 -8.04 4.73 -23.66
N LYS A 25 -7.71 6.02 -23.56
CA LYS A 25 -6.39 6.54 -23.97
C LYS A 25 -5.26 5.92 -23.15
N PHE A 26 -5.45 5.78 -21.84
CA PHE A 26 -4.50 5.09 -20.95
C PHE A 26 -4.22 3.66 -21.41
N HIS A 27 -5.25 2.85 -21.63
CA HIS A 27 -5.10 1.46 -22.08
C HIS A 27 -4.45 1.36 -23.46
N GLN A 28 -4.71 2.31 -24.37
CA GLN A 28 -4.02 2.37 -25.67
C GLN A 28 -2.51 2.61 -25.50
N LEU A 29 -2.11 3.50 -24.60
CA LEU A 29 -0.69 3.75 -24.32
C LEU A 29 0.00 2.51 -23.77
N GLN A 30 -0.64 1.77 -22.85
CA GLN A 30 -0.08 0.52 -22.30
C GLN A 30 0.03 -0.59 -23.34
N ARG A 31 -0.90 -0.67 -24.30
CA ARG A 31 -0.81 -1.65 -25.39
C ARG A 31 0.32 -1.33 -26.34
N LYS A 32 0.62 -0.05 -26.56
CA LYS A 32 1.75 0.40 -27.39
C LYS A 32 3.09 0.17 -26.68
N ASN A 33 3.14 0.48 -25.38
CA ASN A 33 4.32 0.35 -24.53
C ASN A 33 3.94 -0.45 -23.28
N PRO A 34 4.12 -1.78 -23.29
CA PRO A 34 3.81 -2.62 -22.13
C PRO A 34 4.54 -2.14 -20.87
N PRO A 35 3.83 -1.98 -19.73
CA PRO A 35 4.42 -1.48 -18.50
C PRO A 35 5.40 -2.48 -17.89
N ARG A 36 6.54 -1.98 -17.38
CA ARG A 36 7.53 -2.78 -16.61
C ARG A 36 7.46 -2.54 -15.11
N LYS A 37 6.67 -1.56 -14.69
CA LYS A 37 6.41 -1.22 -13.28
C LYS A 37 4.97 -1.61 -12.93
N VAL A 38 4.68 -1.88 -11.67
CA VAL A 38 3.33 -2.18 -11.19
C VAL A 38 2.93 -1.25 -10.06
N ILE A 39 1.69 -0.77 -10.09
CA ILE A 39 1.04 -0.12 -8.95
C ILE A 39 -0.16 -0.95 -8.55
N TYR A 40 -0.29 -1.25 -7.26
CA TYR A 40 -1.27 -2.22 -6.83
C TYR A 40 -1.87 -1.91 -5.46
N THR A 41 -3.04 -2.49 -5.24
CA THR A 41 -3.79 -2.40 -3.99
C THR A 41 -4.47 -3.73 -3.69
N CYS A 42 -4.99 -3.87 -2.47
CA CYS A 42 -5.77 -5.03 -2.05
C CYS A 42 -7.00 -4.54 -1.27
N ILE A 43 -8.16 -5.14 -1.54
CA ILE A 43 -9.42 -4.88 -0.86
C ILE A 43 -9.98 -6.22 -0.39
N THR A 44 -10.28 -6.36 0.88
CA THR A 44 -10.74 -7.62 1.49
C THR A 44 -11.89 -7.32 2.43
N GLY A 45 -12.91 -8.19 2.47
CA GLY A 45 -14.03 -8.08 3.41
C GLY A 45 -14.84 -6.78 3.28
N GLY A 46 -14.83 -6.16 2.10
CA GLY A 46 -15.54 -4.88 1.87
C GLY A 46 -15.03 -3.70 2.71
N TYR A 47 -13.80 -3.76 3.23
CA TYR A 47 -13.23 -2.74 4.12
C TYR A 47 -13.08 -1.36 3.46
N ASP A 48 -12.75 -1.34 2.17
CA ASP A 48 -12.58 -0.13 1.37
C ASP A 48 -13.34 -0.25 0.05
N CYS A 49 -13.50 0.88 -0.65
CA CYS A 49 -13.96 0.89 -2.04
C CYS A 49 -12.78 1.21 -2.97
N LEU A 50 -12.77 0.62 -4.17
CA LEU A 50 -11.73 0.89 -5.14
C LEU A 50 -11.81 2.33 -5.64
N VAL A 51 -10.82 3.14 -5.27
CA VAL A 51 -10.71 4.54 -5.67
C VAL A 51 -10.12 4.63 -7.08
N LEU A 52 -10.70 5.52 -7.89
CA LEU A 52 -10.19 5.81 -9.23
C LEU A 52 -9.25 7.00 -9.21
N ASN A 53 -8.06 6.78 -9.77
CA ASN A 53 -7.01 7.78 -9.80
C ASN A 53 -7.26 8.87 -10.86
N MET A 54 -7.13 10.12 -10.42
CA MET A 54 -7.26 11.32 -11.26
C MET A 54 -5.97 11.60 -12.04
N TYR A 55 -4.83 11.12 -11.58
CA TYR A 55 -3.60 11.05 -12.36
C TYR A 55 -3.22 9.60 -12.64
N LEU A 56 -2.85 9.28 -13.89
CA LEU A 56 -2.48 7.93 -14.31
C LEU A 56 -1.12 7.97 -15.00
N ASN A 57 -0.24 7.03 -14.68
CA ASN A 57 1.03 6.84 -15.36
C ASN A 57 0.97 5.55 -16.19
N PRO A 58 1.00 5.61 -17.55
CA PRO A 58 0.91 4.43 -18.40
C PRO A 58 2.10 3.46 -18.25
N GLU A 59 3.23 3.88 -17.67
CA GLU A 59 4.37 2.99 -17.37
C GLU A 59 4.07 1.95 -16.27
N TYR A 60 2.98 2.14 -15.53
CA TYR A 60 2.58 1.26 -14.43
C TYR A 60 1.36 0.43 -14.80
N LYS A 61 1.45 -0.89 -14.64
CA LYS A 61 0.28 -1.76 -14.59
C LYS A 61 -0.50 -1.49 -13.30
N TYR A 62 -1.81 -1.29 -13.37
CA TYR A 62 -2.65 -1.10 -12.18
C TYR A 62 -3.35 -2.42 -11.83
N VAL A 63 -3.12 -2.95 -10.63
CA VAL A 63 -3.71 -4.23 -10.17
C VAL A 63 -4.44 -4.06 -8.84
N CYS A 64 -5.64 -4.60 -8.73
CA CYS A 64 -6.39 -4.66 -7.47
C CYS A 64 -6.72 -6.12 -7.16
N PHE A 65 -6.18 -6.62 -6.05
CA PHE A 65 -6.58 -7.92 -5.50
C PHE A 65 -7.84 -7.76 -4.65
N THR A 66 -8.83 -8.62 -4.84
CA THR A 66 -10.11 -8.50 -4.10
C THR A 66 -10.88 -9.80 -3.97
N ASP A 67 -11.69 -9.91 -2.92
CA ASP A 67 -12.73 -10.92 -2.71
C ASP A 67 -14.14 -10.43 -3.10
N ASP A 68 -14.30 -9.14 -3.41
CA ASP A 68 -15.56 -8.58 -3.93
C ASP A 68 -15.94 -9.12 -5.32
N GLU A 69 -16.92 -10.02 -5.35
CA GLU A 69 -17.55 -10.62 -6.54
C GLU A 69 -18.01 -9.61 -7.60
N THR A 70 -18.42 -8.40 -7.19
CA THR A 70 -18.84 -7.34 -8.13
C THR A 70 -17.66 -6.84 -8.94
N TYR A 71 -16.49 -6.66 -8.31
CA TYR A 71 -15.27 -6.28 -9.01
C TYR A 71 -14.72 -7.44 -9.84
N LEU A 72 -14.72 -8.66 -9.29
CA LEU A 72 -14.22 -9.84 -9.99
C LEU A 72 -14.96 -10.09 -11.31
N LYS A 73 -16.29 -9.98 -11.31
CA LYS A 73 -17.11 -10.10 -12.54
C LYS A 73 -16.77 -9.06 -13.59
N ARG A 74 -16.34 -7.86 -13.18
CA ARG A 74 -15.98 -6.77 -14.11
C ARG A 74 -14.62 -6.98 -14.77
N ARG A 75 -13.68 -7.68 -14.12
CA ARG A 75 -12.27 -7.91 -14.52
C ARG A 75 -11.40 -6.64 -14.68
N ILE A 76 -11.99 -5.52 -15.08
CA ILE A 76 -11.34 -4.22 -15.22
C ILE A 76 -12.27 -3.14 -14.65
N VAL A 77 -11.73 -2.27 -13.79
CA VAL A 77 -12.44 -1.11 -13.23
C VAL A 77 -11.57 0.14 -13.39
N GLY A 78 -11.89 0.95 -14.40
CA GLY A 78 -11.08 2.12 -14.76
C GLY A 78 -9.69 1.69 -15.26
N PRO A 79 -8.59 2.09 -14.60
CA PRO A 79 -7.25 1.60 -14.93
C PRO A 79 -6.94 0.23 -14.32
N TRP A 80 -7.67 -0.19 -13.28
CA TRP A 80 -7.35 -1.34 -12.46
C TRP A 80 -7.74 -2.65 -13.12
N HIS A 81 -6.79 -3.56 -13.26
CA HIS A 81 -7.03 -4.98 -13.50
C HIS A 81 -7.41 -5.64 -12.19
N ILE A 82 -8.55 -6.33 -12.18
CA ILE A 82 -9.09 -6.96 -10.98
C ILE A 82 -8.69 -8.42 -10.97
N GLU A 83 -8.03 -8.82 -9.89
CA GLU A 83 -7.54 -10.18 -9.66
C GLU A 83 -8.17 -10.73 -8.38
N PRO A 84 -8.47 -12.03 -8.30
CA PRO A 84 -8.84 -12.67 -7.04
C PRO A 84 -7.66 -12.63 -6.06
N LEU A 85 -7.96 -12.70 -4.76
CA LEU A 85 -6.92 -12.88 -3.75
C LEU A 85 -6.05 -14.10 -4.09
N ARG A 86 -4.74 -13.95 -3.97
CA ARG A 86 -3.76 -15.05 -4.06
C ARG A 86 -3.53 -15.72 -2.71
N TYR A 87 -3.94 -15.05 -1.63
CA TYR A 87 -3.90 -15.55 -0.25
C TYR A 87 -5.13 -15.11 0.52
N ASP A 88 -5.86 -16.06 1.09
CA ASP A 88 -7.13 -15.86 1.78
C ASP A 88 -7.29 -16.73 3.04
N ARG A 89 -6.19 -17.27 3.57
CA ARG A 89 -6.20 -18.28 4.63
C ARG A 89 -6.35 -17.73 6.05
N LEU A 90 -6.23 -16.41 6.24
CA LEU A 90 -6.28 -15.75 7.55
C LEU A 90 -7.40 -14.70 7.60
N ASP A 91 -7.41 -13.84 8.62
CA ASP A 91 -8.38 -12.75 8.69
C ASP A 91 -8.12 -11.69 7.61
N ASN A 92 -9.17 -10.95 7.23
CA ASN A 92 -9.13 -9.94 6.16
C ASN A 92 -7.95 -8.97 6.28
N THR A 93 -7.56 -8.57 7.50
CA THR A 93 -6.43 -7.66 7.69
C THR A 93 -5.14 -8.34 7.25
N ARG A 94 -4.89 -9.58 7.68
CA ARG A 94 -3.70 -10.35 7.30
C ARG A 94 -3.70 -10.71 5.82
N ASN A 95 -4.84 -11.10 5.25
CA ASN A 95 -4.94 -11.37 3.81
C ASN A 95 -4.55 -10.13 2.99
N ASN A 96 -5.00 -8.94 3.40
CA ASN A 96 -4.57 -7.69 2.79
C ASN A 96 -3.06 -7.45 2.92
N ARG A 97 -2.50 -7.68 4.11
CA ARG A 97 -1.07 -7.51 4.37
C ARG A 97 -0.19 -8.50 3.59
N TYR A 98 -0.65 -9.73 3.37
CA TYR A 98 0.05 -10.66 2.49
C TYR A 98 0.25 -10.04 1.11
N HIS A 99 -0.80 -9.51 0.49
CA HIS A 99 -0.69 -8.88 -0.82
C HIS A 99 0.22 -7.65 -0.77
N LYS A 100 0.14 -6.85 0.30
CA LYS A 100 1.06 -5.72 0.53
C LYS A 100 2.51 -6.17 0.57
N MET A 101 2.83 -7.30 1.20
CA MET A 101 4.18 -7.73 1.56
C MET A 101 4.82 -8.70 0.57
N HIS A 102 4.08 -9.34 -0.34
CA HIS A 102 4.65 -10.32 -1.29
C HIS A 102 4.68 -9.83 -2.75
N PRO A 103 5.12 -8.59 -3.07
CA PRO A 103 5.19 -8.16 -4.47
C PRO A 103 6.17 -9.00 -5.29
N HIS A 104 7.17 -9.62 -4.66
CA HIS A 104 8.16 -10.45 -5.32
C HIS A 104 7.58 -11.76 -5.86
N GLU A 105 6.56 -12.31 -5.18
CA GLU A 105 5.79 -13.46 -5.68
C GLU A 105 4.70 -13.04 -6.66
N LEU A 106 4.01 -11.94 -6.35
CA LEU A 106 2.83 -11.49 -7.11
C LEU A 106 3.18 -10.87 -8.46
N PHE A 107 4.40 -10.34 -8.61
CA PHE A 107 4.81 -9.50 -9.74
C PHE A 107 6.23 -9.80 -10.23
N SER A 108 6.62 -11.08 -10.28
CA SER A 108 7.95 -11.53 -10.74
C SER A 108 8.37 -10.98 -12.10
N ASP A 109 7.41 -10.72 -13.00
CA ASP A 109 7.63 -10.17 -14.34
C ASP A 109 7.89 -8.64 -14.37
N TYR A 110 7.72 -7.95 -13.24
CA TYR A 110 7.88 -6.50 -13.13
C TYR A 110 9.23 -6.15 -12.47
N GLU A 111 9.71 -4.92 -12.70
CA GLU A 111 10.99 -4.45 -12.14
C GLU A 111 10.81 -3.77 -10.78
N GLU A 112 9.76 -2.98 -10.66
CA GLU A 112 9.49 -2.14 -9.49
C GLU A 112 8.00 -2.19 -9.14
N SER A 113 7.68 -2.06 -7.86
CA SER A 113 6.29 -2.06 -7.38
C SER A 113 5.99 -0.86 -6.48
N LEU A 114 4.81 -0.29 -6.69
CA LEU A 114 4.18 0.71 -5.82
C LEU A 114 2.93 0.09 -5.20
N PHE A 115 2.94 -0.18 -3.90
CA PHE A 115 1.70 -0.46 -3.19
C PHE A 115 1.05 0.84 -2.77
N ILE A 116 -0.28 0.95 -2.91
CA ILE A 116 -1.09 2.02 -2.35
C ILE A 116 -2.33 1.46 -1.64
N ASP A 117 -2.68 1.98 -0.46
CA ASP A 117 -3.95 1.66 0.19
C ASP A 117 -5.12 2.11 -0.70
N ALA A 118 -6.19 1.30 -0.74
CA ALA A 118 -7.31 1.49 -1.66
C ALA A 118 -8.09 2.79 -1.45
N ASN A 119 -7.95 3.43 -0.29
CA ASN A 119 -8.61 4.69 0.04
C ASN A 119 -7.85 5.95 -0.45
N ILE A 120 -6.71 5.79 -1.13
CA ILE A 120 -5.90 6.91 -1.65
C ILE A 120 -6.24 7.17 -3.12
N GLN A 121 -6.59 8.41 -3.45
CA GLN A 121 -6.67 8.92 -4.83
C GLN A 121 -5.44 9.73 -5.18
N LEU A 122 -4.75 9.32 -6.25
CA LEU A 122 -3.68 10.09 -6.87
C LEU A 122 -4.28 11.19 -7.76
N ARG A 123 -3.91 12.44 -7.52
CA ARG A 123 -4.37 13.64 -8.24
C ARG A 123 -3.27 14.31 -9.07
N GLY A 124 -2.01 14.00 -8.81
CA GLY A 124 -0.87 14.54 -9.55
C GLY A 124 0.29 13.55 -9.66
N ASN A 125 1.37 13.99 -10.29
CA ASN A 125 2.52 13.16 -10.65
C ASN A 125 3.51 12.93 -9.49
N CYS A 126 3.33 13.60 -8.34
CA CYS A 126 4.35 13.64 -7.28
C CYS A 126 4.85 12.24 -6.86
N LEU A 127 3.94 11.28 -6.65
CA LEU A 127 4.31 9.91 -6.28
C LEU A 127 5.15 9.21 -7.35
N PHE A 128 4.78 9.37 -8.62
CA PHE A 128 5.49 8.74 -9.74
C PHE A 128 6.86 9.38 -9.95
N ALA A 129 6.95 10.71 -9.91
CA ALA A 129 8.23 11.41 -9.99
C ALA A 129 9.20 11.01 -8.87
N ALA A 130 8.67 10.82 -7.65
CA ALA A 130 9.44 10.31 -6.52
C ALA A 130 9.92 8.87 -6.73
N ALA A 131 9.05 7.99 -7.23
CA ALA A 131 9.42 6.62 -7.58
C ALA A 131 10.48 6.56 -8.68
N ASP A 132 10.33 7.37 -9.73
CA ASP A 132 11.30 7.49 -10.82
C ASP A 132 12.65 8.02 -10.32
N ALA A 133 12.67 8.90 -9.31
CA ALA A 133 13.91 9.37 -8.70
C ALA A 133 14.66 8.27 -7.92
N MET A 134 14.00 7.19 -7.50
CA MET A 134 14.65 6.01 -6.90
C MET A 134 15.23 5.05 -7.94
N HIS A 135 14.77 5.17 -9.19
CA HIS A 135 15.27 4.37 -10.29
C HIS A 135 16.77 4.58 -10.49
N GLY A 136 17.52 3.49 -10.72
CA GLY A 136 18.98 3.53 -10.86
C GLY A 136 19.80 3.82 -9.59
N ARG A 137 19.17 4.12 -8.44
CA ARG A 137 19.86 4.30 -7.15
C ARG A 137 19.96 2.99 -6.36
N ASP A 138 20.89 2.92 -5.41
CA ASP A 138 20.94 1.81 -4.44
C ASP A 138 19.83 1.97 -3.38
N VAL A 139 18.60 1.67 -3.76
CA VAL A 139 17.39 1.78 -2.93
C VAL A 139 16.55 0.53 -3.16
N PHE A 140 16.33 -0.26 -2.11
CA PHE A 140 15.48 -1.46 -2.18
C PHE A 140 14.03 -1.18 -1.72
N LEU A 141 13.86 -0.25 -0.77
CA LEU A 141 12.59 0.10 -0.14
C LEU A 141 12.53 1.62 0.09
N ALA A 142 11.43 2.26 -0.32
CA ALA A 142 11.16 3.65 0.01
C ALA A 142 9.71 3.90 0.42
N ILE A 143 9.51 4.64 1.50
CA ILE A 143 8.19 4.86 2.12
C ILE A 143 8.09 6.33 2.58
N PRO A 144 6.93 7.00 2.43
CA PRO A 144 6.73 8.35 2.95
C PRO A 144 6.88 8.43 4.48
N PRO A 145 7.39 9.55 5.01
CA PRO A 145 7.60 9.74 6.45
C PRO A 145 6.26 9.79 7.20
N HIS A 146 6.27 9.31 8.44
CA HIS A 146 5.12 9.39 9.31
C HIS A 146 4.93 10.80 9.90
N ARG A 147 3.69 11.28 9.96
CA ARG A 147 3.39 12.68 10.32
C ARG A 147 3.68 13.04 11.79
N ARG A 148 3.53 12.09 12.72
CA ARG A 148 3.42 12.39 14.16
C ARG A 148 4.33 11.55 15.03
N CYS A 149 4.26 10.24 14.84
CA CYS A 149 4.96 9.28 15.68
C CYS A 149 6.33 8.92 15.09
N ARG A 150 7.35 8.85 15.96
CA ARG A 150 8.73 8.44 15.63
C ARG A 150 9.16 7.20 16.43
N CYS A 151 8.26 6.58 17.19
CA CYS A 151 8.60 5.53 18.14
C CYS A 151 7.57 4.41 18.07
N LEU A 152 8.04 3.18 17.86
CA LEU A 152 7.20 1.99 17.78
C LEU A 152 6.39 1.77 19.07
N TYR A 153 7.02 1.99 20.23
CA TYR A 153 6.37 1.87 21.54
C TYR A 153 5.22 2.88 21.70
N ASP A 154 5.37 4.12 21.24
CA ASP A 154 4.32 5.13 21.33
C ASP A 154 3.13 4.78 20.41
N GLU A 155 3.41 4.20 19.23
CA GLU A 155 2.36 3.68 18.32
C GLU A 155 1.65 2.46 18.92
N LEU A 156 2.37 1.61 19.64
CA LEU A 156 1.82 0.44 20.34
C LEU A 156 0.85 0.89 21.45
N GLU A 157 1.25 1.84 22.29
CA GLU A 157 0.38 2.42 23.33
C GLU A 157 -0.88 3.06 22.73
N GLU A 158 -0.73 3.77 21.61
CA GLU A 158 -1.87 4.34 20.89
C GLU A 158 -2.79 3.24 20.33
N CYS A 159 -2.23 2.12 19.85
CA CYS A 159 -3.02 0.98 19.40
C CYS A 159 -3.80 0.33 20.55
N ILE A 160 -3.22 0.24 21.75
CA ILE A 160 -3.91 -0.26 22.96
C ILE A 160 -5.05 0.69 23.33
N ARG A 161 -4.75 1.99 23.47
CA ARG A 161 -5.71 3.04 23.84
C ARG A 161 -6.89 3.15 22.88
N SER A 162 -6.63 2.93 21.59
CA SER A 162 -7.63 3.02 20.52
C SER A 162 -8.21 1.67 20.10
N HIS A 163 -7.95 0.59 20.86
CA HIS A 163 -8.44 -0.78 20.62
C HIS A 163 -8.24 -1.25 19.17
N LYS A 164 -7.05 -1.01 18.60
CA LYS A 164 -6.72 -1.30 17.20
C LYS A 164 -6.40 -2.78 16.95
N ASP A 165 -6.13 -3.53 18.01
CA ASP A 165 -5.94 -4.98 18.00
C ASP A 165 -6.28 -5.57 19.38
N ASN A 166 -6.17 -6.88 19.54
CA ASN A 166 -6.33 -7.52 20.84
C ASN A 166 -5.27 -7.03 21.84
N ALA A 167 -5.68 -6.62 23.04
CA ALA A 167 -4.80 -6.02 24.04
C ALA A 167 -3.69 -6.98 24.52
N GLU A 168 -3.98 -8.27 24.70
CA GLU A 168 -2.98 -9.27 25.10
C GLU A 168 -1.95 -9.49 23.99
N VAL A 169 -2.37 -9.44 22.71
CA VAL A 169 -1.46 -9.54 21.56
C VAL A 169 -0.54 -8.32 21.49
N LEU A 170 -1.07 -7.12 21.71
CA LEU A 170 -0.29 -5.88 21.74
C LEU A 170 0.72 -5.90 22.89
N GLU A 171 0.30 -6.36 24.07
CA GLU A 171 1.18 -6.45 25.24
C GLU A 171 2.30 -7.48 25.04
N LYS A 172 1.99 -8.66 24.47
CA LYS A 172 3.02 -9.64 24.08
C LYS A 172 4.00 -9.07 23.05
N HIS A 173 3.52 -8.26 22.11
CA HIS A 173 4.38 -7.57 21.15
C HIS A 173 5.30 -6.54 21.86
N ARG A 174 4.78 -5.80 22.85
CA ARG A 174 5.59 -4.86 23.65
C ARG A 174 6.72 -5.59 24.37
N ILE A 175 6.39 -6.67 25.09
CA ILE A 175 7.36 -7.49 25.82
C ILE A 175 8.43 -8.03 24.87
N PHE A 176 8.02 -8.58 23.71
CA PHE A 176 8.96 -9.07 22.69
C PHE A 176 9.97 -7.99 22.25
N LEU A 177 9.50 -6.75 22.00
CA LEU A 177 10.40 -5.66 21.60
C LEU A 177 11.39 -5.28 22.71
N GLU A 178 10.95 -5.34 23.97
CA GLU A 178 11.78 -5.05 25.14
C GLU A 178 12.84 -6.14 25.36
N GLU A 179 12.47 -7.41 25.23
CA GLU A 179 13.37 -8.56 25.33
C GLU A 179 14.42 -8.58 24.21
N GLU A 180 14.01 -8.21 23.00
CA GLU A 180 14.92 -8.05 21.85
C GLU A 180 15.86 -6.83 21.99
N GLY A 181 15.62 -5.95 22.97
CA GLY A 181 16.41 -4.74 23.16
C GLY A 181 16.21 -3.70 22.05
N TYR A 182 15.03 -3.70 21.41
CA TYR A 182 14.74 -2.78 20.31
C TYR A 182 14.72 -1.31 20.81
N PRO A 183 15.55 -0.42 20.22
CA PRO A 183 15.69 0.95 20.72
C PRO A 183 14.44 1.81 20.49
N ARG A 184 14.25 2.78 21.39
CA ARG A 184 13.22 3.81 21.23
C ARG A 184 13.62 4.82 20.14
N GLN A 185 12.62 5.51 19.58
CA GLN A 185 12.80 6.63 18.64
C GLN A 185 13.50 6.29 17.30
N MET A 186 13.39 5.05 16.82
CA MET A 186 13.94 4.61 15.53
C MET A 186 13.21 5.15 14.28
N GLY A 187 12.13 5.90 14.46
CA GLY A 187 11.29 6.41 13.37
C GLY A 187 10.06 5.54 13.10
N LEU A 188 9.16 6.07 12.26
CA LEU A 188 8.03 5.36 11.66
C LEU A 188 7.74 5.94 10.26
N THR A 189 6.97 5.21 9.46
CA THR A 189 6.54 5.58 8.11
C THR A 189 5.03 5.48 7.93
N GLU A 190 4.48 6.13 6.89
CA GLU A 190 3.11 5.86 6.45
C GLU A 190 3.11 4.64 5.51
N ASN A 191 2.84 3.46 6.06
CA ASN A 191 2.83 2.18 5.31
C ASN A 191 1.62 2.03 4.35
N ASN A 192 0.94 3.13 4.04
CA ASN A 192 -0.16 3.19 3.09
C ASN A 192 0.32 3.43 1.65
N VAL A 193 1.60 3.77 1.46
CA VAL A 193 2.27 3.82 0.14
C VAL A 193 3.69 3.28 0.28
N ILE A 194 4.07 2.33 -0.56
CA ILE A 194 5.37 1.65 -0.47
C ILE A 194 5.95 1.48 -1.88
N TYR A 195 7.13 2.05 -2.13
CA TYR A 195 7.95 1.78 -3.31
C TYR A 195 8.96 0.68 -3.01
N ARG A 196 9.12 -0.27 -3.93
CA ARG A 196 10.07 -1.38 -3.82
C ARG A 196 10.73 -1.75 -5.14
N LYS A 197 12.03 -2.05 -5.05
CA LYS A 197 12.72 -2.95 -5.99
C LYS A 197 12.56 -4.36 -5.47
N HIS A 198 11.37 -4.93 -5.71
CA HIS A 198 10.92 -6.13 -5.01
C HIS A 198 11.71 -7.41 -5.33
N LYS A 199 12.59 -7.39 -6.33
CA LYS A 199 13.51 -8.50 -6.64
C LYS A 199 14.86 -8.38 -5.92
N ASP A 200 15.13 -7.25 -5.26
CA ASP A 200 16.32 -7.07 -4.44
C ASP A 200 16.26 -8.02 -3.23
N PRO A 201 17.30 -8.84 -2.97
CA PRO A 201 17.31 -9.78 -1.85
C PRO A 201 17.07 -9.11 -0.49
N ARG A 202 17.52 -7.87 -0.28
CA ARG A 202 17.25 -7.10 0.95
C ARG A 202 15.76 -6.82 1.08
N CYS A 203 15.12 -6.44 -0.03
CA CYS A 203 13.67 -6.22 -0.06
C CYS A 203 12.91 -7.50 0.25
N ILE A 204 13.27 -8.62 -0.39
CA ILE A 204 12.62 -9.91 -0.17
C ILE A 204 12.74 -10.29 1.31
N LYS A 205 13.96 -10.28 1.87
CA LYS A 205 14.22 -10.63 3.27
C LYS A 205 13.41 -9.76 4.25
N VAL A 206 13.44 -8.44 4.07
CA VAL A 206 12.69 -7.50 4.94
C VAL A 206 11.18 -7.72 4.80
N MET A 207 10.67 -8.00 3.60
CA MET A 207 9.24 -8.25 3.42
C MET A 207 8.76 -9.58 4.02
N GLU A 208 9.54 -10.65 3.88
CA GLU A 208 9.28 -11.96 4.47
C GLU A 208 9.28 -11.89 6.00
N ASP A 209 10.29 -11.25 6.60
CA ASP A 209 10.35 -11.05 8.05
C ASP A 209 9.22 -10.15 8.54
N TRP A 210 8.84 -9.15 7.76
CA TRP A 210 7.71 -8.29 8.10
C TRP A 210 6.37 -9.03 8.06
N TRP A 211 6.20 -9.92 7.08
CA TRP A 211 5.05 -10.81 7.03
C TRP A 211 5.02 -11.76 8.21
N TYR A 212 6.14 -12.41 8.56
CA TYR A 212 6.24 -13.28 9.73
C TYR A 212 5.77 -12.57 11.00
N MET A 213 6.18 -11.30 11.20
CA MET A 213 5.73 -10.50 12.33
C MET A 213 4.21 -10.25 12.30
N VAL A 214 3.64 -9.90 11.14
CA VAL A 214 2.19 -9.65 11.00
C VAL A 214 1.35 -10.92 11.17
N GLU A 215 1.87 -12.06 10.74
CA GLU A 215 1.23 -13.35 10.88
C GLU A 215 1.20 -13.82 12.33
N ASN A 216 2.34 -13.71 13.04
CA ASN A 216 2.53 -14.34 14.36
C ASN A 216 2.35 -13.38 15.55
N TYR A 217 2.45 -12.06 15.33
CA TYR A 217 2.24 -11.03 16.36
C TYR A 217 1.03 -10.16 15.99
N SER A 218 1.04 -8.89 16.40
CA SER A 218 -0.02 -7.95 16.02
C SER A 218 -0.12 -7.83 14.51
N ARG A 219 -1.35 -7.88 13.99
CA ARG A 219 -1.66 -7.72 12.57
C ARG A 219 -1.48 -6.28 12.07
N ARG A 220 -1.06 -5.36 12.95
CA ARG A 220 -0.79 -3.96 12.65
C ARG A 220 0.59 -3.85 11.98
N ASP A 221 0.59 -3.64 10.67
CA ASP A 221 1.81 -3.53 9.86
C ASP A 221 2.77 -2.43 10.34
N GLN A 222 2.26 -1.35 10.94
CA GLN A 222 3.09 -0.28 11.49
C GLN A 222 3.85 -0.66 12.78
N LEU A 223 3.48 -1.76 13.45
CA LEU A 223 4.11 -2.20 14.70
C LEU A 223 5.33 -3.11 14.52
N SER A 224 5.72 -3.44 13.29
CA SER A 224 6.82 -4.40 13.07
C SER A 224 7.83 -4.01 11.99
N LEU A 225 7.50 -3.13 11.04
CA LEU A 225 8.43 -2.82 9.93
C LEU A 225 9.79 -2.29 10.40
N PHE A 226 9.78 -1.31 11.31
CA PHE A 226 11.03 -0.71 11.79
C PHE A 226 11.85 -1.65 12.68
N TYR A 227 11.18 -2.52 13.43
CA TYR A 227 11.86 -3.61 14.13
C TYR A 227 12.56 -4.54 13.14
N VAL A 228 11.88 -4.96 12.06
CA VAL A 228 12.46 -5.84 11.04
C VAL A 228 13.64 -5.19 10.31
N LEU A 229 13.54 -3.90 9.97
CA LEU A 229 14.66 -3.13 9.41
C LEU A 229 15.86 -3.13 10.36
N TRP A 230 15.64 -2.81 11.63
CA TRP A 230 16.69 -2.81 12.65
C TRP A 230 17.32 -4.20 12.83
N LYS A 231 16.51 -5.25 12.92
CA LYS A 231 16.97 -6.63 13.12
C LYS A 231 17.82 -7.13 11.96
N ASN A 232 17.52 -6.71 10.74
CA ASN A 232 18.29 -7.04 9.54
C ASN A 232 19.48 -6.09 9.28
N GLY A 233 19.67 -5.03 10.09
CA GLY A 233 20.70 -4.03 9.86
C GLY A 233 20.46 -3.17 8.61
N GLU A 234 19.21 -3.10 8.15
CA GLU A 234 18.82 -2.43 6.91
C GLU A 234 18.20 -1.05 7.16
N GLN A 235 18.31 -0.17 6.17
CA GLN A 235 17.69 1.15 6.20
C GLN A 235 16.86 1.40 4.95
N MET A 236 15.67 1.96 5.14
CA MET A 236 14.81 2.39 4.04
C MET A 236 15.07 3.86 3.67
N THR A 237 14.67 4.25 2.47
CA THR A 237 14.74 5.65 2.01
C THR A 237 13.38 6.33 2.15
N TYR A 238 13.35 7.63 2.48
CA TYR A 238 12.09 8.38 2.39
C TYR A 238 11.70 8.58 0.92
N LEU A 239 10.49 8.13 0.56
CA LEU A 239 9.98 8.31 -0.80
C LEU A 239 9.59 9.78 -1.08
N LEU A 240 9.13 10.49 -0.06
CA LEU A 240 8.72 11.89 -0.11
C LEU A 240 9.30 12.62 1.09
N ASP A 241 9.52 13.93 0.96
CA ASP A 241 9.97 14.77 2.09
C ASP A 241 8.84 15.12 3.07
N PHE A 242 7.61 14.69 2.76
CA PHE A 242 6.42 15.01 3.54
C PHE A 242 5.48 13.80 3.65
N PRO A 243 4.67 13.71 4.73
CA PRO A 243 3.63 12.71 4.84
C PRO A 243 2.57 12.89 3.76
N ILE A 244 2.06 11.79 3.19
CA ILE A 244 1.04 11.86 2.11
C ILE A 244 -0.19 12.64 2.56
N LYS A 245 -0.58 12.51 3.83
CA LYS A 245 -1.75 13.20 4.41
C LYS A 245 -1.63 14.73 4.42
N SER A 246 -0.43 15.31 4.32
CA SER A 246 -0.25 16.77 4.28
C SER A 246 -0.41 17.36 2.88
N ASP A 247 -0.19 16.58 1.82
CA ASP A 247 -0.28 17.08 0.44
C ASP A 247 -1.65 16.77 -0.20
N LYS A 248 -2.60 17.67 0.08
CA LYS A 248 -3.96 17.59 -0.45
C LYS A 248 -4.05 17.92 -1.95
N ALA A 249 -2.98 18.47 -2.54
CA ALA A 249 -2.94 18.80 -3.96
C ALA A 249 -2.72 17.54 -4.78
N ASN A 250 -1.78 16.68 -4.38
CA ASN A 250 -1.47 15.43 -5.07
C ASN A 250 -2.24 14.21 -4.54
N PHE A 251 -2.70 14.23 -3.29
CA PHE A 251 -3.36 13.09 -2.66
C PHE A 251 -4.71 13.46 -2.06
N ARG A 252 -5.71 12.61 -2.27
CA ARG A 252 -6.99 12.68 -1.56
C ARG A 252 -7.28 11.34 -0.90
N LEU A 253 -7.40 11.35 0.42
CA LEU A 253 -7.73 10.17 1.20
C LEU A 253 -9.22 10.14 1.52
N PHE A 254 -9.83 8.98 1.33
CA PHE A 254 -11.20 8.71 1.74
C PHE A 254 -11.21 7.98 3.09
N HIS A 255 -12.26 8.21 3.88
CA HIS A 255 -12.48 7.39 5.07
C HIS A 255 -12.78 5.95 4.65
N HIS A 256 -12.19 5.00 5.37
CA HIS A 256 -12.52 3.58 5.30
C HIS A 256 -14.03 3.37 5.56
N ASN A 257 -14.56 2.22 5.13
CA ASN A 257 -15.99 1.91 5.23
C ASN A 257 -16.47 1.75 6.67
#